data_AF-A0A969SUY7-F1
#
_entry.id   AF-A0A969SUY7-F1
#
_cell.length_a   1.000
_cell.length_b   1.000
_cell.length_c   1.000
_cell.angle_alpha   90.00
_cell.angle_beta   90.00
_cell.angle_gamma   90.00
#
_symmetry.space_group_name_H-M   'P 1'
#
loop_
_entity.id
_entity.type
_entity.pdbx_description
1 polymer ?
#
loop_
_entity_poly.entity_id
_entity_poly.type
_entity_poly.pdbx_seq_one_letter_code
_entity_poly.pdbx_strand_id
1 'polypeptide(L)'
;MPTVKEVIKKRRSNTNDAKETAENLAALESRIQQLENIRQQLLHHPKSSPNLIEQLNQLILPKLLDLIIREKQAWEKLWKRFSRDTINIGVAGRARQGKSTFCKTSVDSVTNIFLLAIAWLVLACKAISITLLRIHTD
;
A
#
# COMPACT_ATOMS: atom_id res chain seq x y z
N MET A 1 -18.37 20.69 -2.10
CA MET A 1 -17.17 19.86 -2.34
C MET A 1 -16.72 19.28 -1.01
N PRO A 2 -16.33 18.00 -0.92
CA PRO A 2 -15.90 17.41 0.34
C PRO A 2 -14.62 18.07 0.85
N THR A 3 -14.52 18.24 2.17
CA THR A 3 -13.33 18.83 2.80
C THR A 3 -12.14 17.85 2.78
N VAL A 4 -10.91 18.35 2.87
CA VAL A 4 -9.69 17.51 2.92
C VAL A 4 -9.78 16.50 4.07
N LYS A 5 -10.33 16.91 5.22
CA LYS A 5 -10.58 16.04 6.39
C LYS A 5 -11.58 14.93 6.09
N GLU A 6 -12.68 15.21 5.39
CA GLU A 6 -13.66 14.20 4.96
C GLU A 6 -13.05 13.17 4.00
N VAL A 7 -12.20 13.62 3.08
CA VAL A 7 -11.52 12.73 2.14
C VAL A 7 -10.56 11.79 2.86
N ILE A 8 -9.83 12.28 3.88
CA ILE A 8 -8.93 11.45 4.70
C ILE A 8 -9.76 10.48 5.56
N LYS A 9 -10.83 10.95 6.20
CA LYS A 9 -11.74 10.13 7.02
C LYS A 9 -12.36 8.99 6.20
N LYS A 10 -12.82 9.27 4.98
CA LYS A 10 -13.40 8.26 4.07
C LYS A 10 -12.37 7.26 3.54
N ARG A 11 -11.09 7.62 3.47
CA ARG A 11 -10.04 6.63 3.16
C ARG A 11 -9.74 5.74 4.36
N ARG A 12 -9.66 6.34 5.55
CA ARG A 12 -9.40 5.62 6.80
C ARG A 12 -10.48 4.58 7.11
N SER A 13 -11.74 4.83 6.74
CA SER A 13 -12.82 3.85 6.97
C SER A 13 -12.52 2.46 6.38
N ASN A 14 -11.75 2.39 5.30
CA ASN A 14 -11.43 1.13 4.62
C ASN A 14 -10.06 0.56 5.06
N THR A 15 -9.40 1.19 6.03
CA THR A 15 -8.06 0.77 6.50
C THR A 15 -8.15 -0.47 7.37
N ASN A 16 -9.22 -0.62 8.16
CA ASN A 16 -9.40 -1.78 9.03
C ASN A 16 -9.59 -3.05 8.21
N ASP A 17 -10.48 -3.03 7.21
CA ASP A 17 -10.73 -4.19 6.33
C ASP A 17 -9.46 -4.63 5.60
N ALA A 18 -8.67 -3.68 5.11
CA ALA A 18 -7.41 -3.97 4.43
C ALA A 18 -6.36 -4.56 5.38
N LYS A 19 -6.32 -4.11 6.64
CA LYS A 19 -5.41 -4.64 7.67
C LYS A 19 -5.80 -6.06 8.07
N GLU A 20 -7.08 -6.28 8.36
CA GLU A 20 -7.62 -7.58 8.75
C GLU A 20 -7.39 -8.61 7.64
N THR A 21 -7.64 -8.24 6.38
CA THR A 21 -7.39 -9.15 5.24
C THR A 21 -5.91 -9.52 5.11
N ALA A 22 -5.00 -8.56 5.29
CA ALA A 22 -3.56 -8.83 5.26
C ALA A 22 -3.12 -9.77 6.41
N GLU A 23 -3.67 -9.59 7.61
CA GLU A 23 -3.42 -10.45 8.77
C GLU A 23 -3.95 -11.87 8.56
N ASN A 24 -5.16 -12.01 8.02
CA ASN A 24 -5.75 -13.31 7.67
C ASN A 24 -4.91 -14.05 6.62
N LEU A 25 -4.40 -13.34 5.61
CA LEU A 25 -3.50 -13.91 4.60
C LEU A 25 -2.15 -14.32 5.19
N ALA A 26 -1.61 -13.56 6.15
CA ALA A 26 -0.39 -13.93 6.87
C ALA A 26 -0.59 -15.20 7.71
N ALA A 27 -1.74 -15.33 8.38
CA ALA A 27 -2.09 -16.55 9.12
C ALA A 27 -2.24 -17.76 8.19
N LEU A 28 -2.86 -17.57 7.02
CA LEU A 28 -3.01 -18.61 6.01
C LEU A 28 -1.67 -19.04 5.41
N GLU A 29 -0.78 -18.09 5.10
CA GLU A 29 0.58 -18.34 4.64
C GLU A 29 1.34 -19.25 5.62
N SER A 30 1.30 -18.92 6.93
CA SER A 30 1.95 -19.71 7.98
C SER A 30 1.41 -21.15 8.04
N ARG A 31 0.08 -21.33 7.95
CA ARG A 31 -0.54 -22.66 7.95
C ARG A 31 -0.16 -23.49 6.73
N ILE A 32 -0.03 -22.87 5.55
CA ILE A 32 0.36 -23.57 4.33
C ILE A 32 1.85 -23.94 4.36
N GLN A 33 2.70 -23.08 4.92
CA GLN A 33 4.12 -23.42 5.15
C GLN A 33 4.26 -24.60 6.11
N GLN A 34 3.46 -24.65 7.19
CA GLN A 34 3.42 -25.81 8.07
C GLN A 34 2.98 -27.07 7.35
N LEU A 35 1.95 -26.98 6.51
CA LEU A 35 1.48 -28.11 5.70
C LEU A 35 2.55 -28.60 4.71
N GLU A 36 3.27 -27.69 4.06
CA GLU A 36 4.38 -28.05 3.16
C GLU A 36 5.52 -28.72 3.93
N ASN A 37 5.86 -28.24 5.12
CA ASN A 37 6.86 -28.89 5.96
C ASN A 37 6.45 -30.32 6.35
N ILE A 38 5.19 -30.53 6.72
CA ILE A 38 4.64 -31.86 7.01
C ILE A 38 4.69 -32.73 5.75
N ARG A 39 4.32 -32.18 4.58
CA ARG A 39 4.41 -32.88 3.30
C ARG A 39 5.84 -33.36 3.02
N GLN A 40 6.83 -32.49 3.17
CA GLN A 40 8.24 -32.84 2.99
C GLN A 40 8.70 -33.92 3.97
N GLN A 41 8.30 -33.83 5.24
CA GLN A 41 8.59 -34.86 6.24
C GLN A 41 8.02 -36.22 5.85
N LEU A 42 6.78 -36.27 5.36
CA LEU A 42 6.12 -37.49 4.92
C LEU A 42 6.73 -38.06 3.64
N LEU A 43 7.14 -37.20 2.70
CA LEU A 43 7.82 -37.64 1.47
C LEU A 43 9.17 -38.31 1.75
N HIS A 44 9.90 -37.85 2.77
CA HIS A 44 11.20 -38.39 3.17
C HIS A 44 11.11 -39.50 4.23
N HIS A 45 9.92 -39.82 4.73
CA HIS A 45 9.76 -40.81 5.79
C HIS A 45 9.90 -42.24 5.25
N PRO A 46 10.77 -43.09 5.83
CA PRO A 46 11.10 -44.41 5.30
C PRO A 46 9.95 -45.43 5.32
N LYS A 47 8.87 -45.15 6.06
CA LYS A 47 7.65 -45.98 6.11
C LYS A 47 6.52 -45.48 5.20
N SER A 48 6.75 -44.42 4.43
CA SER A 48 5.71 -43.87 3.55
C SER A 48 5.44 -44.84 2.41
N SER A 49 4.16 -45.14 2.20
CA SER A 49 3.76 -46.01 1.09
C SER A 49 3.91 -45.27 -0.25
N PRO A 50 4.23 -45.98 -1.35
CA PRO A 50 4.34 -45.38 -2.67
C PRO A 50 3.08 -44.60 -3.09
N ASN A 51 1.90 -45.12 -2.74
CA ASN A 51 0.61 -44.48 -3.01
C ASN A 51 0.46 -43.15 -2.25
N LEU A 52 0.86 -43.11 -0.98
CA LEU A 52 0.85 -41.87 -0.20
C LEU A 52 1.81 -40.83 -0.78
N ILE A 53 3.00 -41.24 -1.23
CA ILE A 53 3.97 -40.36 -1.89
C ILE A 53 3.39 -39.77 -3.19
N GLU A 54 2.72 -40.59 -4.00
CA GLU A 54 2.07 -40.14 -5.23
C GLU A 54 0.97 -39.10 -4.94
N GLN A 55 0.10 -39.36 -3.96
CA GLN A 55 -0.93 -38.42 -3.52
C GLN A 55 -0.34 -37.10 -3.01
N LEU A 56 0.75 -37.14 -2.23
CA LEU A 56 1.42 -35.94 -1.73
C LEU A 56 2.09 -35.14 -2.87
N ASN A 57 2.58 -35.80 -3.91
CA ASN A 57 3.16 -35.13 -5.07
C ASN A 57 2.14 -34.40 -5.94
N GLN A 58 0.86 -34.81 -5.89
CA GLN A 58 -0.23 -34.12 -6.59
C GLN A 58 -0.63 -32.80 -5.92
N LEU A 59 -0.23 -32.56 -4.66
CA LEU A 59 -0.54 -31.32 -3.96
C LEU A 59 0.28 -30.14 -4.49
N ILE A 60 -0.41 -29.14 -5.05
CA ILE A 60 0.21 -27.94 -5.64
C ILE A 60 0.32 -26.81 -4.60
N LEU A 61 0.95 -27.09 -3.45
CA LEU A 61 1.14 -26.12 -2.37
C LEU A 61 2.05 -24.93 -2.72
N PRO A 62 3.16 -25.10 -3.47
CA PRO A 62 4.03 -23.96 -3.81
C PRO A 62 3.30 -22.87 -4.60
N LYS A 63 2.46 -23.25 -5.56
CA LYS A 63 1.69 -22.30 -6.37
C LYS A 63 0.66 -21.55 -5.52
N LEU A 64 0.03 -22.23 -4.56
CA LEU A 64 -0.91 -21.60 -3.65
C LEU A 64 -0.21 -20.60 -2.72
N LEU A 65 0.98 -20.95 -2.22
CA LEU A 65 1.80 -20.07 -1.38
C LEU A 65 2.19 -18.80 -2.14
N ASP A 66 2.63 -18.92 -3.39
CA ASP A 66 2.96 -17.78 -4.25
C ASP A 66 1.77 -16.83 -4.45
N LEU A 67 0.57 -17.37 -4.66
CA LEU A 67 -0.65 -16.57 -4.81
C LEU A 67 -0.97 -15.80 -3.52
N ILE A 68 -0.88 -16.46 -2.37
CA ILE A 68 -1.14 -15.85 -1.07
C ILE A 68 -0.13 -14.74 -0.77
N ILE A 69 1.15 -14.97 -1.04
CA ILE A 69 2.20 -13.95 -0.83
C ILE A 69 1.92 -12.72 -1.70
N ARG A 70 1.57 -12.91 -2.98
CA ARG A 70 1.24 -11.80 -3.89
C ARG A 70 0.02 -11.02 -3.42
N GLU A 71 -1.03 -11.73 -3.01
CA GLU A 71 -2.26 -11.12 -2.52
C GLU A 71 -2.01 -10.35 -1.22
N LYS A 72 -1.28 -10.94 -0.26
CA LYS A 72 -0.87 -10.28 0.99
C LYS A 72 -0.13 -8.98 0.71
N GLN A 73 0.85 -9.00 -0.20
CA GLN A 73 1.59 -7.79 -0.59
C GLN A 73 0.69 -6.73 -1.22
N ALA A 74 -0.33 -7.12 -1.98
CA ALA A 74 -1.30 -6.18 -2.54
C ALA A 74 -2.13 -5.51 -1.42
N TRP A 75 -2.62 -6.30 -0.46
CA TRP A 75 -3.35 -5.79 0.70
C TRP A 75 -2.51 -4.91 1.62
N GLU A 76 -1.25 -5.26 1.87
CA GLU A 76 -0.31 -4.42 2.62
C GLU A 76 -0.08 -3.06 1.93
N LYS A 77 0.03 -3.05 0.59
CA LYS A 77 0.15 -1.80 -0.18
C LYS A 77 -1.11 -0.96 -0.10
N LEU A 78 -2.28 -1.58 -0.17
CA LEU A 78 -3.57 -0.90 -0.02
C LEU A 78 -3.73 -0.31 1.37
N TRP A 79 -3.43 -1.10 2.41
CA TRP A 79 -3.43 -0.66 3.79
C TRP A 79 -2.51 0.56 3.97
N LYS A 80 -1.24 0.47 3.54
CA LYS A 80 -0.28 1.59 3.57
C LYS A 80 -0.73 2.84 2.78
N ARG A 81 -1.67 2.70 1.84
CA ARG A 81 -2.21 3.82 1.06
C ARG A 81 -3.42 4.45 1.75
N PHE A 82 -4.29 3.64 2.33
CA PHE A 82 -5.47 4.11 3.06
C PHE A 82 -5.13 4.67 4.44
N SER A 83 -4.07 4.15 5.07
CA SER A 83 -3.58 4.60 6.37
C SER A 83 -2.83 5.93 6.34
N ARG A 84 -2.66 6.56 5.16
CA ARG A 84 -1.91 7.82 5.07
C ARG A 84 -2.74 8.97 5.60
N ASP A 85 -2.13 9.73 6.50
CA ASP A 85 -2.70 10.95 7.08
C ASP A 85 -2.51 12.17 6.18
N THR A 86 -2.03 11.93 4.96
CA THR A 86 -1.58 12.97 4.06
C THR A 86 -2.23 12.90 2.70
N ILE A 87 -2.47 14.08 2.15
CA ILE A 87 -2.85 14.28 0.76
C ILE A 87 -1.78 15.17 0.13
N ASN A 88 -1.20 14.68 -0.97
CA ASN A 88 -0.31 15.48 -1.80
C ASN A 88 -1.15 16.20 -2.85
N ILE A 89 -1.12 17.53 -2.85
CA ILE A 89 -1.81 18.36 -3.84
C ILE A 89 -0.73 19.06 -4.68
N GLY A 90 -0.75 18.82 -5.99
CA GLY A 90 0.08 19.53 -6.94
C GLY A 90 -0.67 20.73 -7.52
N VAL A 91 -0.17 21.93 -7.30
CA VAL A 91 -0.69 23.15 -7.93
C VAL A 91 0.23 23.53 -9.08
N ALA A 92 -0.26 23.40 -10.31
CA ALA A 92 0.45 23.81 -11.52
C ALA A 92 -0.06 25.17 -12.00
N GLY A 93 0.83 26.03 -12.46
CA GLY A 93 0.46 27.33 -13.04
C GLY A 93 1.67 28.17 -13.42
N ARG A 94 1.43 29.32 -14.06
CA ARG A 94 2.53 30.17 -14.54
C ARG A 94 3.39 30.65 -13.38
N ALA A 95 4.68 30.88 -13.63
CA ALA A 95 5.58 31.46 -12.65
C ALA A 95 5.01 32.78 -12.09
N ARG A 96 5.24 33.07 -10.80
CA ARG A 96 4.80 34.28 -10.08
C ARG A 96 3.28 34.50 -9.88
N GLN A 97 2.42 33.54 -10.22
CA GLN A 97 0.97 33.64 -9.98
C GLN A 97 0.51 33.25 -8.55
N GLY A 98 1.35 33.44 -7.52
CA GLY A 98 0.91 33.26 -6.13
C GLY A 98 0.53 31.83 -5.70
N LYS A 99 0.96 30.78 -6.42
CA LYS A 99 0.65 29.36 -6.11
C LYS A 99 1.01 28.97 -4.66
N SER A 100 2.15 29.45 -4.17
CA SER A 100 2.59 29.27 -2.79
C SER A 100 1.70 29.99 -1.78
N THR A 101 1.14 31.13 -2.16
CA THR A 101 0.20 31.91 -1.33
C THR A 101 -1.17 31.23 -1.29
N PHE A 102 -1.66 30.75 -2.45
CA PHE A 102 -2.91 30.01 -2.56
C PHE A 102 -2.90 28.71 -1.73
N CYS A 103 -1.80 27.95 -1.77
CA CYS A 103 -1.65 26.75 -0.94
C CYS A 103 -1.68 27.03 0.56
N LYS A 104 -1.26 28.22 1.01
CA LYS A 104 -1.33 28.63 2.42
C LYS A 104 -2.79 28.96 2.77
N THR A 105 -3.37 29.94 2.08
CA THR A 105 -4.72 30.45 2.38
C THR A 105 -5.84 29.41 2.26
N SER A 106 -5.66 28.39 1.43
CA SER A 106 -6.68 27.33 1.25
C SER A 106 -6.63 26.24 2.33
N VAL A 107 -5.54 26.15 3.10
CA VAL A 107 -5.24 25.03 4.02
C VAL A 107 -5.07 25.47 5.48
N ASP A 108 -5.16 26.77 5.78
CA ASP A 108 -4.96 27.41 7.10
C ASP A 108 -5.87 26.94 8.26
N SER A 109 -6.70 25.89 8.08
CA SER A 109 -7.40 25.19 9.19
C SER A 109 -6.80 23.80 9.53
N VAL A 110 -5.65 23.45 8.98
CA VAL A 110 -4.95 22.17 9.27
C VAL A 110 -3.50 22.43 9.65
N THR A 111 -3.12 21.99 10.85
CA THR A 111 -2.02 22.49 11.71
C THR A 111 -0.59 22.21 11.28
N ASN A 112 -0.31 21.47 10.20
CA ASN A 112 1.07 21.17 9.81
C ASN A 112 1.24 21.12 8.29
N ILE A 113 1.77 22.22 7.73
CA ILE A 113 2.11 22.34 6.31
C ILE A 113 3.63 22.29 6.16
N PHE A 114 4.16 21.17 5.65
CA PHE A 114 5.52 21.12 5.13
C PHE A 114 5.49 21.45 3.63
N LEU A 115 5.91 22.67 3.28
CA LEU A 115 6.10 23.09 1.90
C LEU A 115 7.42 22.48 1.41
N LEU A 116 7.37 21.36 0.68
CA LEU A 116 8.56 20.82 0.00
C LEU A 116 8.86 21.72 -1.20
N ALA A 117 9.85 22.60 -1.02
CA ALA A 117 10.25 23.59 -2.01
C ALA A 117 10.88 22.93 -3.25
N ILE A 118 10.18 23.10 -4.36
CA ILE A 118 10.66 23.36 -5.73
C ILE A 118 11.69 22.37 -6.32
N ALA A 119 11.20 21.41 -7.10
CA ALA A 119 12.01 20.80 -8.14
C ALA A 119 12.21 21.81 -9.29
N TRP A 120 13.34 22.50 -9.30
CA TRP A 120 13.85 23.19 -10.49
C TRP A 120 14.33 22.13 -11.49
N LEU A 121 13.42 21.45 -12.18
CA LEU A 121 13.82 20.71 -13.36
C LEU A 121 13.72 21.65 -14.56
N VAL A 122 14.90 22.14 -14.94
CA VAL A 122 15.18 22.84 -16.18
C VAL A 122 14.75 21.94 -17.34
N LEU A 123 13.65 22.28 -17.99
CA LEU A 123 13.50 22.07 -19.42
C LEU A 123 13.04 23.38 -20.04
N ALA A 124 13.90 23.89 -20.90
CA ALA A 124 13.72 25.10 -21.67
C ALA A 124 12.31 25.14 -22.33
N CYS A 125 11.76 26.36 -22.41
CA CYS A 125 10.64 26.77 -23.28
C CYS A 125 9.16 26.65 -22.84
N LYS A 126 8.75 26.26 -21.63
CA LYS A 126 7.35 26.47 -21.21
C LYS A 126 7.22 26.93 -19.75
N ALA A 127 6.65 28.11 -19.56
CA ALA A 127 6.52 28.88 -18.33
C ALA A 127 5.56 28.26 -17.28
N ILE A 128 5.69 26.97 -16.97
CA ILE A 128 4.83 26.23 -16.04
C ILE A 128 5.67 25.83 -14.82
N SER A 129 5.19 26.19 -13.63
CA SER A 129 5.80 25.84 -12.35
C SER A 129 4.81 24.98 -11.56
N ILE A 130 5.30 23.86 -11.01
CA ILE A 130 4.53 22.92 -10.19
C ILE A 130 4.97 23.10 -8.73
N THR A 131 4.00 23.26 -7.82
CA THR A 131 4.23 23.30 -6.38
C THR A 131 3.53 22.11 -5.75
N LEU A 132 4.28 21.28 -5.01
CA LEU A 132 3.73 20.13 -4.29
C LEU A 132 3.49 20.51 -2.83
N LEU A 133 2.25 20.35 -2.37
CA LEU A 133 1.86 20.57 -0.98
C LEU A 133 1.56 19.23 -0.33
N ARG A 134 2.16 18.96 0.83
CA ARG A 134 1.82 17.81 1.68
C ARG A 134 1.03 18.33 2.87
N ILE A 135 -0.24 17.95 2.96
CA ILE A 135 -1.14 18.32 4.06
C ILE A 135 -1.17 17.17 5.05
N HIS A 136 -0.81 17.40 6.31
CA HIS A 136 -1.00 16.44 7.41
C HIS A 136 -2.27 16.80 8.18
N THR A 137 -3.15 15.84 8.43
CA THR A 137 -4.21 16.01 9.45
C THR A 137 -3.78 15.31 10.72
N ASP A 138 -3.54 16.08 11.78
CA ASP A 138 -3.46 15.60 13.16
C ASP A 138 -4.83 15.05 13.60
#